data_AF-A0A8T5MB19-F1
#
_entry.id   AF-A0A8T5MB19-F1
#
_cell.length_a   1.000
_cell.length_b   1.000
_cell.length_c   1.000
_cell.angle_alpha   90.00
_cell.angle_beta   90.00
_cell.angle_gamma   90.00
#
_symmetry.space_group_name_H-M   'P 1'
#
loop_
_entity.id
_entity.type
_entity.pdbx_description
1 polymer ?
#
loop_
_entity_poly.entity_id
_entity_poly.type
_entity_poly.pdbx_seq_one_letter_code
_entity_poly.pdbx_strand_id
1 'polypeptide(L)'
;MAKICIVEDDEMDLVRRYSEVLKSNHQVAVVLDRISERDAGAVRYALKEAELWPLPNASFHYGLDNLPTDATLYFSDGLCGSCLDVAKRVGKERVYVNTSDCSLEALAKEQGLRILDRPIKDIISELD
;
A
#
# COMPACT_ATOMS: atom_id res chain seq x y z
N MET A 1 -15.71 -0.71 8.91
CA MET A 1 -15.18 -1.09 7.59
C MET A 1 -14.37 0.06 7.03
N ALA A 2 -13.04 -0.01 7.13
CA ALA A 2 -12.13 1.00 6.60
C ALA A 2 -11.89 0.83 5.09
N LYS A 3 -11.43 1.91 4.43
CA LYS A 3 -10.90 1.88 3.06
C LYS A 3 -9.40 2.10 3.11
N ILE A 4 -8.64 1.07 2.72
CA ILE A 4 -7.19 1.02 2.83
C ILE A 4 -6.62 0.96 1.43
N CYS A 5 -5.65 1.80 1.13
CA CYS A 5 -4.88 1.72 -0.09
C CYS A 5 -3.43 1.40 0.25
N ILE A 6 -2.91 0.31 -0.30
CA ILE A 6 -1.50 -0.09 -0.20
C ILE A 6 -0.85 0.21 -1.53
N VAL A 7 0.31 0.87 -1.50
CA VAL A 7 1.10 1.10 -2.71
C VAL A 7 2.39 0.31 -2.61
N GLU A 8 2.58 -0.64 -3.52
CA GLU A 8 3.75 -1.53 -3.59
C GLU A 8 4.38 -1.48 -4.98
N ASP A 9 5.66 -1.83 -5.05
CA ASP A 9 6.40 -1.97 -6.31
C ASP A 9 6.85 -3.41 -6.59
N ASP A 10 6.64 -4.34 -5.64
CA ASP A 10 7.02 -5.76 -5.71
C ASP A 10 5.88 -6.67 -5.19
N GLU A 11 5.52 -7.70 -5.97
CA GLU A 11 4.42 -8.61 -5.65
C GLU A 11 4.72 -9.57 -4.48
N MET A 12 5.98 -9.91 -4.26
CA MET A 12 6.40 -10.76 -3.16
C MET A 12 6.31 -10.00 -1.84
N ASP A 13 6.57 -8.69 -1.85
CA ASP A 13 6.38 -7.84 -0.68
C ASP A 13 4.90 -7.69 -0.31
N LEU A 14 4.00 -7.67 -1.29
CA LEU A 14 2.56 -7.73 -1.04
C LEU A 14 2.18 -8.98 -0.22
N VAL A 15 2.64 -10.17 -0.65
CA VAL A 15 2.37 -11.44 0.04
C VAL A 15 3.02 -11.45 1.44
N ARG A 16 4.28 -11.03 1.52
CA ARG A 16 5.09 -11.13 2.75
C ARG A 16 4.65 -10.15 3.83
N ARG A 17 4.36 -8.89 3.46
CA ARG A 17 4.13 -7.80 4.42
C ARG A 17 2.64 -7.53 4.67
N TYR A 18 1.76 -7.84 3.72
CA TYR A 18 0.36 -7.40 3.75
C TYR A 18 -0.67 -8.52 3.69
N SER A 19 -0.26 -9.78 3.82
CA SER A 19 -1.18 -10.93 3.85
C SER A 19 -2.32 -10.77 4.88
N GLU A 20 -2.01 -10.28 6.09
CA GLU A 20 -3.02 -10.02 7.13
C GLU A 20 -3.99 -8.91 6.74
N VAL A 21 -3.49 -7.84 6.10
CA VAL A 21 -4.32 -6.73 5.60
C VAL A 21 -5.27 -7.22 4.51
N LEU A 22 -4.76 -8.00 3.57
CA LEU A 22 -5.55 -8.56 2.46
C LEU A 22 -6.62 -9.54 2.96
N LYS A 23 -6.37 -10.22 4.09
CA LYS A 23 -7.32 -11.13 4.75
C LYS A 23 -8.32 -10.43 5.69
N SER A 24 -8.19 -9.11 5.91
CA SER A 24 -9.09 -8.34 6.78
C SER A 24 -10.51 -8.22 6.20
N ASN A 25 -11.46 -7.73 7.00
CA ASN A 25 -12.82 -7.45 6.54
C ASN A 25 -12.96 -6.08 5.83
N HIS A 26 -11.86 -5.34 5.68
CA HIS A 26 -11.86 -3.98 5.15
C HIS A 26 -11.81 -3.95 3.62
N GLN A 27 -12.16 -2.81 3.03
CA GLN A 27 -11.98 -2.61 1.58
C GLN A 27 -10.53 -2.25 1.31
N VAL A 28 -9.84 -3.07 0.52
CA VAL A 28 -8.42 -2.89 0.20
C VAL A 28 -8.26 -2.55 -1.28
N ALA A 29 -7.53 -1.50 -1.59
CA ALA A 29 -7.00 -1.23 -2.91
C ALA A 29 -5.49 -1.44 -2.88
N VAL A 30 -4.97 -2.23 -3.81
CA VAL A 30 -3.54 -2.43 -3.99
C VAL A 30 -3.16 -1.73 -5.29
N VAL A 31 -2.29 -0.73 -5.19
CA VAL A 31 -1.70 -0.04 -6.34
C VAL A 31 -0.30 -0.57 -6.53
N LEU A 32 -0.04 -1.15 -7.69
CA LEU A 32 1.27 -1.66 -8.08
C LEU A 32 1.94 -0.63 -8.97
N ASP A 33 2.89 0.13 -8.44
CA ASP A 33 3.50 1.28 -9.12
C ASP A 33 4.44 0.86 -10.25
N ARG A 34 5.32 -0.11 -9.98
CA ARG A 34 6.35 -0.56 -10.94
C ARG A 34 6.01 -1.86 -11.68
N ILE A 35 4.86 -2.45 -11.37
CA ILE A 35 4.40 -3.67 -12.04
C ILE A 35 3.52 -3.27 -13.21
N SER A 36 3.80 -3.80 -14.40
CA SER A 36 2.96 -3.54 -15.56
C SER A 36 1.73 -4.44 -15.56
N GLU A 37 0.67 -4.02 -16.28
CA GLU A 37 -0.52 -4.87 -16.48
C GLU A 37 -0.17 -6.21 -17.15
N ARG A 38 0.93 -6.29 -17.92
CA ARG A 38 1.39 -7.55 -18.54
C ARG A 38 1.90 -8.55 -17.49
N ASP A 39 2.39 -8.05 -16.36
CA ASP A 39 2.91 -8.85 -15.26
C ASP A 39 1.82 -9.22 -14.25
N ALA A 40 0.57 -8.77 -14.45
CA ALA A 40 -0.60 -9.11 -13.64
C ALA A 40 -0.79 -10.61 -13.41
N GLY A 41 -0.40 -11.42 -14.40
CA GLY A 41 -0.44 -12.88 -14.29
C GLY A 41 0.49 -13.43 -13.22
N ALA A 42 1.70 -12.89 -13.10
CA ALA A 42 2.69 -13.29 -12.10
C ALA A 42 2.23 -12.90 -10.70
N VAL A 43 1.71 -11.67 -10.52
CA VAL A 43 1.09 -11.21 -9.26
C VAL A 43 -0.03 -12.17 -8.83
N ARG A 44 -0.96 -12.46 -9.75
CA ARG A 44 -2.08 -13.37 -9.46
C ARG A 44 -1.60 -14.78 -9.13
N TYR A 45 -0.55 -15.26 -9.79
CA TYR A 45 0.05 -16.56 -9.50
C TYR A 45 0.64 -16.57 -8.07
N ALA A 46 1.47 -15.59 -7.73
CA ALA A 46 2.08 -15.47 -6.40
C ALA A 46 1.01 -15.42 -5.28
N LEU A 47 -0.05 -14.63 -5.48
CA LEU A 47 -1.17 -14.56 -4.53
C LEU A 47 -1.94 -15.88 -4.41
N LYS A 48 -2.13 -16.63 -5.51
CA LYS A 48 -2.77 -17.95 -5.48
C LYS A 48 -1.94 -18.96 -4.72
N GLU A 49 -0.63 -19.03 -4.99
CA GLU A 49 0.29 -19.93 -4.28
C GLU A 49 0.31 -19.65 -2.78
N ALA A 50 0.10 -18.39 -2.37
CA ALA A 50 0.01 -17.97 -0.98
C ALA A 50 -1.39 -18.08 -0.35
N GLU A 51 -2.38 -18.67 -1.05
CA GLU A 51 -3.78 -18.75 -0.61
C GLU A 51 -4.43 -17.38 -0.30
N LEU A 52 -3.97 -16.35 -1.01
CA LEU A 52 -4.46 -14.97 -0.96
C LEU A 52 -5.28 -14.63 -2.21
N TRP A 53 -5.82 -15.61 -2.92
CA TRP A 53 -6.71 -15.36 -4.06
C TRP A 53 -7.76 -16.46 -4.18
N PRO A 54 -9.05 -16.13 -4.39
CA PRO A 54 -9.61 -14.81 -4.68
C PRO A 54 -9.75 -13.90 -3.45
N LEU A 55 -9.61 -12.59 -3.64
CA LEU A 55 -9.81 -11.58 -2.58
C LEU A 55 -11.11 -10.81 -2.86
N PRO A 56 -12.23 -11.14 -2.20
CA PRO A 56 -13.52 -10.51 -2.47
C PRO A 56 -13.57 -9.03 -2.07
N ASN A 57 -12.68 -8.59 -1.19
CA ASN A 57 -12.59 -7.25 -0.62
C ASN A 57 -11.39 -6.44 -1.14
N ALA A 58 -10.54 -7.03 -2.00
CA ALA A 58 -9.37 -6.37 -2.57
C ALA A 58 -9.55 -6.05 -4.06
N SER A 59 -9.11 -4.86 -4.46
CA SER A 59 -9.02 -4.45 -5.87
C SER A 59 -7.57 -4.13 -6.23
N PHE A 60 -7.17 -4.45 -7.45
CA PHE A 60 -5.80 -4.25 -7.93
C PHE A 60 -5.78 -3.21 -9.05
N HIS A 61 -4.86 -2.26 -8.94
CA HIS A 61 -4.69 -1.16 -9.87
C HIS A 61 -3.21 -1.04 -10.24
N TYR A 62 -2.94 -0.61 -11.47
CA TYR A 62 -1.58 -0.45 -11.98
C TYR A 62 -1.26 1.03 -12.14
N GLY A 63 -0.10 1.45 -11.64
CA GLY A 63 0.34 2.84 -11.68
C GLY A 63 -0.40 3.78 -10.73
N LEU A 64 0.29 4.85 -10.33
CA LEU A 64 -0.21 5.79 -9.32
C LEU A 64 -1.44 6.59 -9.76
N ASP A 65 -1.71 6.72 -11.05
CA ASP A 65 -2.87 7.51 -11.53
C ASP A 65 -4.22 6.89 -11.18
N ASN A 66 -4.25 5.60 -10.82
CA ASN A 66 -5.45 4.87 -10.43
C ASN A 66 -5.65 4.81 -8.90
N LEU A 67 -4.96 5.67 -8.14
CA LEU A 67 -5.09 5.74 -6.69
C LEU A 67 -6.49 6.18 -6.25
N PRO A 68 -7.19 5.40 -5.39
CA PRO A 68 -8.46 5.82 -4.81
C PRO A 68 -8.24 7.01 -3.87
N THR A 69 -8.88 8.13 -4.19
CA THR A 69 -8.71 9.39 -3.43
C THR A 69 -9.51 9.43 -2.14
N ASP A 70 -10.35 8.43 -1.88
CA ASP A 70 -11.20 8.31 -0.71
C ASP A 70 -10.73 7.24 0.30
N ALA A 71 -9.56 6.64 0.11
CA ALA A 71 -8.91 5.71 1.05
C ALA A 71 -7.88 6.39 1.98
N THR A 72 -7.46 5.70 3.05
CA THR A 72 -6.20 6.00 3.76
C THR A 72 -5.08 5.28 3.03
N LEU A 73 -4.02 6.00 2.66
CA LEU A 73 -2.91 5.49 1.86
C LEU A 73 -1.73 5.09 2.75
N TYR A 74 -1.18 3.92 2.47
CA TYR A 74 0.01 3.38 3.11
C TYR A 74 1.05 3.05 2.04
N PHE A 75 2.22 3.66 2.14
CA PHE A 75 3.34 3.51 1.22
C PHE A 75 4.39 2.60 1.81
N SER A 76 4.87 1.59 1.08
CA SER A 76 6.12 0.91 1.46
C SER A 76 7.36 1.63 0.96
N ASP A 77 8.51 1.21 1.50
CA ASP A 77 9.89 1.63 1.22
C ASP A 77 10.25 1.95 -0.25
N GLY A 78 9.48 1.50 -1.25
CA GLY A 78 9.83 1.60 -2.68
C GLY A 78 9.60 2.97 -3.36
N LEU A 79 8.88 3.91 -2.73
CA LEU A 79 8.40 5.11 -3.43
C LEU A 79 9.20 6.38 -3.11
N CYS A 80 10.44 6.42 -3.61
CA CYS A 80 11.27 7.63 -3.56
C CYS A 80 10.80 8.69 -4.57
N GLY A 81 10.47 9.89 -4.07
CA GLY A 81 10.02 11.06 -4.86
C GLY A 81 8.51 11.13 -5.11
N SER A 82 7.88 10.04 -5.54
CA SER A 82 6.46 10.00 -5.94
C SER A 82 5.48 10.07 -4.77
N CYS A 83 5.88 9.69 -3.54
CA CYS A 83 5.06 9.85 -2.33
C CYS A 83 4.58 11.29 -2.14
N LEU A 84 5.42 12.28 -2.47
CA LEU A 84 5.09 13.69 -2.26
C LEU A 84 4.03 14.18 -3.23
N ASP A 85 4.12 13.77 -4.49
CA ASP A 85 3.15 14.19 -5.50
C ASP A 85 1.80 13.49 -5.29
N VAL A 86 1.82 12.24 -4.84
CA VAL A 86 0.60 11.60 -4.36
C VAL A 86 0.03 12.34 -3.15
N ALA A 87 0.82 12.60 -2.11
CA ALA A 87 0.33 13.26 -0.90
C ALA A 87 -0.26 14.66 -1.16
N LYS A 88 0.29 15.41 -2.13
CA LYS A 88 -0.31 16.67 -2.60
C LYS A 88 -1.68 16.45 -3.25
N ARG A 89 -1.84 15.37 -4.03
CA ARG A 89 -3.07 15.05 -4.76
C ARG A 89 -4.20 14.55 -3.85
N VAL A 90 -3.88 13.73 -2.85
CA VAL A 90 -4.89 13.11 -1.95
C VAL A 90 -5.07 13.80 -0.59
N GLY A 91 -4.10 14.60 -0.15
CA GLY A 91 -4.08 15.18 1.19
C GLY A 91 -3.10 14.43 2.10
N LYS A 92 -2.17 15.19 2.70
CA LYS A 92 -1.07 14.64 3.52
C LYS A 92 -1.56 13.92 4.78
N GLU A 93 -2.71 14.32 5.31
CA GLU A 93 -3.33 13.77 6.51
C GLU A 93 -3.82 12.32 6.35
N ARG A 94 -3.90 11.86 5.10
CA ARG A 94 -4.39 10.54 4.73
C ARG A 94 -3.27 9.59 4.29
N VAL A 95 -2.03 10.08 4.30
CA VAL A 95 -0.86 9.39 3.79
C VAL A 95 0.04 9.00 4.95
N TYR A 96 0.31 7.71 5.04
CA TYR A 96 1.25 7.12 5.98
C TYR A 96 2.39 6.46 5.22
N VAL A 97 3.62 6.73 5.64
CA VAL A 97 4.82 6.11 5.09
C VAL A 97 5.26 4.99 6.02
N ASN A 98 5.28 3.77 5.50
CA ASN A 98 5.78 2.56 6.14
C ASN A 98 7.18 2.28 5.60
N THR A 99 8.20 2.86 6.23
CA THR A 99 9.59 2.73 5.78
C THR A 99 10.54 2.37 6.92
N SER A 100 11.57 1.58 6.58
CA SER A 100 12.75 1.31 7.42
C SER A 100 13.99 2.08 6.94
N ASP A 101 13.89 2.84 5.85
CA ASP A 101 14.95 3.70 5.32
C ASP A 101 14.96 5.05 6.05
N CYS A 102 16.04 5.30 6.80
CA CYS A 102 16.21 6.53 7.57
C CYS A 102 16.18 7.80 6.71
N SER A 103 16.60 7.72 5.45
CA SER A 103 16.64 8.86 4.52
C SER A 103 15.23 9.19 4.02
N LEU A 104 14.45 8.17 3.66
CA LEU A 104 13.04 8.33 3.29
C LEU A 104 12.21 8.83 4.46
N GLU A 105 12.46 8.29 5.66
CA GLU A 105 11.81 8.76 6.89
C GLU A 105 12.08 10.24 7.15
N ALA A 106 13.36 10.67 7.06
CA ALA A 106 13.73 12.06 7.24
C ALA A 106 13.06 12.98 6.21
N LEU A 107 13.06 12.58 4.93
CA LEU A 107 12.41 13.33 3.86
C LEU A 107 10.90 13.45 4.09
N ALA A 108 10.22 12.35 4.43
CA ALA A 108 8.79 12.36 4.69
C ALA A 108 8.44 13.25 5.90
N LYS A 109 9.25 13.23 6.96
CA LYS A 109 9.10 14.13 8.12
C LYS A 109 9.28 15.61 7.75
N GLU A 110 10.32 15.96 7.00
CA GLU A 110 10.56 17.32 6.51
C GLU A 110 9.34 17.86 5.73
N GLN A 111 8.68 16.97 4.99
CA GLN A 111 7.54 17.29 4.15
C GLN A 111 6.20 17.25 4.92
N GLY A 112 6.22 16.95 6.22
CA GLY A 112 5.04 16.91 7.09
C GLY A 112 4.13 15.69 6.86
N LEU A 113 4.67 14.59 6.33
CA LEU A 113 3.96 13.31 6.21
C LEU A 113 4.04 12.52 7.51
N ARG A 114 3.07 11.62 7.72
CA ARG A 114 3.05 10.73 8.88
C ARG A 114 3.87 9.48 8.58
N ILE A 115 4.77 9.13 9.49
CA ILE A 115 5.49 7.86 9.47
C ILE A 115 4.72 6.87 10.32
N LEU A 116 4.64 5.61 9.89
CA LEU A 116 4.17 4.53 10.75
C LEU A 116 5.18 4.28 11.87
N ASP A 117 4.71 4.35 13.11
CA ASP A 117 5.49 4.02 14.31
C ASP A 117 5.53 2.50 14.58
N ARG A 118 4.72 1.73 13.86
CA ARG A 118 4.61 0.26 13.95
C ARG A 118 4.09 -0.34 12.63
N PRO A 119 4.28 -1.65 12.38
CA PRO A 119 3.81 -2.30 11.16
C PRO A 119 2.31 -2.08 10.89
N ILE A 120 1.96 -1.86 9.63
CA ILE A 120 0.57 -1.60 9.20
C ILE A 120 -0.43 -2.68 9.66
N LYS A 121 0.02 -3.94 9.71
CA LYS A 121 -0.80 -5.08 10.13
C LYS A 121 -1.29 -4.95 11.57
N ASP A 122 -0.47 -4.37 12.44
CA ASP A 122 -0.81 -4.14 13.84
C ASP A 122 -1.86 -3.03 13.95
N ILE A 123 -1.73 -1.97 13.12
CA ILE A 123 -2.70 -0.86 13.05
C ILE A 123 -4.05 -1.36 12.53
N ILE A 124 -4.03 -2.19 11.48
CA ILE A 124 -5.26 -2.69 10.86
C ILE A 124 -6.00 -3.67 11.76
N SER A 125 -5.28 -4.46 12.55
CA SER A 125 -5.87 -5.34 13.57
C SER A 125 -6.62 -4.56 14.66
N GLU A 126 -6.37 -3.25 14.81
CA GLU A 126 -7.05 -2.36 15.77
C GLU A 126 -8.20 -1.55 15.15
N LEU A 127 -8.38 -1.60 13.82
CA LEU A 127 -9.45 -0.89 13.11
C LEU A 127 -10.79 -1.66 13.08
N ASP A 128 -10.81 -2.86 13.67
CA ASP A 128 -11.97 -3.75 13.80
C ASP A 128 -12.86 -3.44 15.01
#